data_AF-E9EKT8-F1
#
_entry.id   AF-E9EKT8-F1
#
_cell.length_a   1.000
_cell.length_b   1.000
_cell.length_c   1.000
_cell.angle_alpha   90.00
_cell.angle_beta   90.00
_cell.angle_gamma   90.00
#
_symmetry.space_group_name_H-M   'P 1'
#
loop_
_entity.id
_entity.type
_entity.pdbx_description
1 polymer ?
#
loop_
_entity_poly.entity_id
_entity_poly.type
_entity_poly.pdbx_seq_one_letter_code
_entity_poly.pdbx_strand_id
1 'polypeptide(L)'
;MTPSCYGLYISSCYGRVEVLDRNKSAVLYRAEVQLSKPQLYIYRPLTEMFCDEIVALATFRRFSSAINIQIYDGEHLDMRRKNLLSSTHTLRVEGRRWSWRRDGILKGNLRLINVTSNRTIATFHKKTSWSGKMLGIFTVFGTHQSPVLDAVIVTGLAKLGYQWLAQSMASGT
;
A
#
# COMPACT_ATOMS: atom_id res chain seq x y z
N MET A 1 26.27 -4.70 -0.19
CA MET A 1 25.05 -5.32 0.38
C MET A 1 24.01 -5.44 -0.72
N THR A 2 23.67 -6.67 -1.08
CA THR A 2 22.60 -6.98 -2.04
C THR A 2 21.28 -6.49 -1.46
N PRO A 3 20.45 -5.74 -2.20
CA PRO A 3 19.13 -5.36 -1.72
C PRO A 3 18.32 -6.64 -1.45
N SER A 4 17.74 -6.75 -0.25
CA SER A 4 16.72 -7.76 0.01
C SER A 4 15.47 -7.36 -0.75
N CYS A 5 15.36 -7.84 -1.99
CA CYS A 5 14.20 -7.58 -2.84
C CYS A 5 13.08 -8.55 -2.47
N TYR A 6 12.08 -8.04 -1.75
CA TYR A 6 10.82 -8.74 -1.55
C TYR A 6 9.95 -8.46 -2.77
N GLY A 7 9.75 -9.47 -3.60
CA GLY A 7 8.76 -9.41 -4.68
C GLY A 7 7.40 -9.70 -4.09
N LEU A 8 6.56 -8.68 -4.03
CA LEU A 8 5.25 -8.79 -3.43
C LEU A 8 4.19 -8.70 -4.51
N TYR A 9 3.48 -9.80 -4.71
CA TYR A 9 2.51 -9.93 -5.81
C TYR A 9 1.14 -9.53 -5.34
N ILE A 10 0.45 -8.76 -6.16
CA ILE A 10 -0.93 -8.41 -5.88
C ILE A 10 -1.90 -9.27 -6.69
N SER A 11 -2.65 -10.15 -6.03
CA SER A 11 -3.76 -10.91 -6.62
C SER A 11 -5.11 -10.28 -6.26
N SER A 12 -6.06 -10.24 -7.20
CA SER A 12 -7.42 -9.71 -6.97
C SER A 12 -8.48 -10.77 -7.20
N CYS A 13 -9.23 -11.12 -6.14
CA CYS A 13 -10.39 -12.01 -6.19
C CYS A 13 -11.51 -11.39 -5.32
N TYR A 14 -12.75 -11.31 -5.81
CA TYR A 14 -13.94 -10.93 -5.03
C TYR A 14 -13.82 -9.63 -4.18
N GLY A 15 -13.26 -8.55 -4.72
CA GLY A 15 -13.13 -7.27 -3.99
C GLY A 15 -12.03 -7.25 -2.92
N ARG A 16 -11.21 -8.31 -2.88
CA ARG A 16 -10.06 -8.46 -1.99
C ARG A 16 -8.76 -8.46 -2.78
N VAL A 17 -7.73 -7.93 -2.16
CA VAL A 17 -6.38 -7.80 -2.69
C VAL A 17 -5.43 -8.59 -1.79
N GLU A 18 -4.62 -9.48 -2.36
CA GLU A 18 -3.65 -10.27 -1.60
C GLU A 18 -2.24 -9.85 -1.96
N VAL A 19 -1.38 -9.76 -0.95
CA VAL A 19 0.06 -9.56 -1.10
C VAL A 19 0.74 -10.89 -0.84
N LEU A 20 1.30 -11.51 -1.87
CA LEU A 20 2.00 -12.78 -1.75
C LEU A 20 3.51 -12.57 -1.65
N ASP A 21 4.21 -13.56 -1.10
CA ASP A 21 5.67 -13.63 -1.11
C ASP A 21 6.23 -13.78 -2.54
N ARG A 22 7.57 -13.76 -2.66
CA ARG A 22 8.25 -13.79 -3.96
C ARG A 22 7.92 -15.03 -4.78
N ASN A 23 7.71 -16.16 -4.12
CA ASN A 23 7.45 -17.44 -4.78
C ASN A 23 5.96 -17.70 -4.99
N LYS A 24 5.10 -16.79 -4.52
CA LYS A 24 3.62 -16.93 -4.53
C LYS A 24 3.14 -18.16 -3.75
N SER A 25 3.94 -18.66 -2.83
CA SER A 25 3.64 -19.81 -1.98
C SER A 25 2.89 -19.41 -0.73
N ALA A 26 3.03 -18.17 -0.28
CA ALA A 26 2.39 -17.68 0.95
C ALA A 26 1.75 -16.31 0.74
N VAL A 27 0.55 -16.13 1.30
CA VAL A 27 -0.08 -14.82 1.43
C VAL A 27 0.50 -14.15 2.67
N LEU A 28 1.13 -12.99 2.48
CA LEU A 28 1.74 -12.20 3.56
C LEU A 28 0.78 -11.15 4.11
N TYR A 29 -0.03 -10.56 3.23
CA TYR A 29 -1.07 -9.61 3.62
C TYR A 29 -2.32 -9.80 2.76
N ARG A 30 -3.43 -9.37 3.29
CA ARG A 30 -4.73 -9.32 2.63
C ARG A 30 -5.32 -7.95 2.89
N ALA A 31 -5.88 -7.33 1.85
CA ALA A 31 -6.50 -6.03 1.94
C ALA A 31 -7.94 -6.12 1.40
N GLU A 32 -8.89 -5.62 2.17
CA GLU A 32 -10.32 -5.67 1.85
C GLU A 32 -10.89 -4.26 1.88
N VAL A 33 -11.46 -3.83 0.75
CA VAL A 33 -12.05 -2.49 0.64
C VAL A 33 -13.52 -2.56 1.02
N GLN A 34 -13.91 -1.74 1.99
CA GLN A 34 -15.31 -1.49 2.27
C GLN A 34 -15.77 -0.27 1.46
N LEU A 35 -16.79 -0.46 0.62
CA LEU A 35 -17.33 0.60 -0.24
C LEU A 35 -18.34 1.50 0.48
N SER A 36 -19.17 0.93 1.36
CA SER A 36 -20.22 1.65 2.08
C SER A 36 -19.67 2.69 3.07
N LYS A 37 -18.52 2.38 3.68
CA LYS A 37 -17.67 3.31 4.43
C LYS A 37 -16.30 3.24 3.78
N PRO A 38 -15.81 4.31 3.13
CA PRO A 38 -14.58 4.23 2.34
C PRO A 38 -13.39 3.97 3.27
N GLN A 39 -13.11 2.68 3.46
CA GLN A 39 -12.13 2.13 4.38
C GLN A 39 -11.46 0.92 3.73
N LEU A 40 -10.22 0.66 4.12
CA LEU A 40 -9.44 -0.50 3.71
C LEU A 40 -8.92 -1.17 4.97
N TYR A 41 -9.36 -2.40 5.19
CA TYR A 41 -8.82 -3.27 6.25
C TYR A 41 -7.65 -4.05 5.68
N ILE A 42 -6.56 -4.13 6.43
CA ILE A 42 -5.37 -4.87 6.05
C ILE A 42 -5.07 -5.89 7.14
N TYR A 43 -4.98 -7.13 6.72
CA TYR A 43 -4.80 -8.28 7.56
C TYR A 43 -3.49 -8.99 7.24
N ARG A 44 -2.91 -9.63 8.25
CA ARG A 44 -1.85 -10.63 8.12
C ARG A 44 -2.48 -12.01 8.34
N PRO A 45 -2.42 -12.92 7.36
CA PRO A 45 -2.90 -14.27 7.56
C PRO A 45 -2.09 -14.94 8.67
N LEU A 46 -2.78 -15.47 9.67
CA LEU A 46 -2.19 -16.41 10.61
C LEU A 46 -2.37 -17.84 10.07
N THR A 47 -1.55 -18.79 10.52
CA THR A 47 -1.65 -20.21 10.13
C THR A 47 -3.08 -20.74 10.32
N GLU A 48 -3.46 -21.79 9.58
CA GLU A 48 -4.84 -22.32 9.38
C GLU A 48 -5.73 -22.47 10.63
N MET A 49 -5.19 -22.46 11.84
CA MET A 49 -5.92 -22.54 13.11
C MET A 49 -6.31 -21.20 13.73
N PHE A 50 -5.89 -20.05 13.17
CA PHE A 50 -6.14 -18.72 13.73
C PHE A 50 -6.89 -17.84 12.73
N CYS A 51 -7.73 -16.94 13.25
CA CYS A 51 -8.34 -15.88 12.46
C CYS A 51 -7.27 -14.91 11.95
N ASP A 52 -7.47 -14.33 10.77
CA ASP A 52 -6.58 -13.30 10.23
C ASP A 52 -6.40 -12.14 11.25
N GLU A 53 -5.15 -11.74 11.48
CA GLU A 53 -4.83 -10.63 12.37
C GLU A 53 -5.01 -9.29 11.64
N ILE A 54 -5.73 -8.34 12.23
CA ILE A 54 -5.84 -6.98 11.67
C ILE A 54 -4.53 -6.23 11.93
N VAL A 55 -3.78 -5.95 10.87
CA VAL A 55 -2.54 -5.16 10.97
C VAL A 55 -2.84 -3.67 10.92
N ALA A 56 -3.77 -3.26 10.05
CA ALA A 56 -4.07 -1.85 9.87
C ALA A 56 -5.47 -1.58 9.35
N LEU A 57 -5.94 -0.37 9.63
CA LEU A 57 -7.13 0.24 9.05
C LEU A 57 -6.75 1.56 8.37
N ALA A 58 -6.98 1.66 7.06
CA ALA A 58 -6.90 2.92 6.35
C ALA A 58 -8.31 3.49 6.11
N THR A 59 -8.54 4.72 6.55
CA THR A 59 -9.80 5.44 6.35
C THR A 59 -9.60 6.57 5.35
N PHE A 60 -10.42 6.59 4.31
CA PHE A 60 -10.39 7.62 3.27
C PHE A 60 -11.45 8.67 3.57
N ARG A 61 -11.03 9.90 3.83
CA ARG A 61 -11.98 10.99 4.14
C ARG A 61 -12.65 11.51 2.87
N ARG A 62 -13.98 11.56 2.86
CA ARG A 62 -14.77 12.19 1.79
C ARG A 62 -14.37 13.66 1.68
N PHE A 63 -14.16 14.14 0.45
CA PHE A 63 -13.71 15.51 0.13
C PHE A 63 -12.33 15.92 0.66
N SER A 64 -11.54 14.97 1.17
CA SER A 64 -10.18 15.21 1.60
C SER A 64 -9.21 14.29 0.86
N SER A 65 -7.95 14.71 0.81
CA SER A 65 -6.84 13.90 0.33
C SER A 65 -6.07 13.23 1.46
N ALA A 66 -6.55 13.35 2.69
CA ALA A 66 -6.02 12.68 3.84
C ALA A 66 -6.48 11.22 3.88
N ILE A 67 -5.52 10.34 4.11
CA ILE A 67 -5.69 8.92 4.35
C ILE A 67 -5.18 8.70 5.77
N ASN A 68 -6.10 8.48 6.70
CA ASN A 68 -5.72 8.16 8.08
C ASN A 68 -5.46 6.67 8.17
N ILE A 69 -4.30 6.28 8.65
CA ILE A 69 -3.89 4.89 8.74
C ILE A 69 -3.61 4.59 10.20
N GLN A 70 -4.35 3.67 10.78
CA GLN A 70 -4.07 3.12 12.10
C GLN A 70 -3.39 1.77 11.91
N ILE A 71 -2.14 1.64 12.38
CA ILE A 71 -1.45 0.36 12.51
C ILE A 71 -1.68 -0.13 13.94
N TYR A 72 -2.21 -1.34 14.12
CA TYR A 72 -2.69 -1.80 15.43
C TYR A 72 -1.56 -2.05 16.44
N ASP A 73 -0.41 -2.55 15.99
CA ASP A 73 0.78 -2.76 16.83
C ASP A 73 1.73 -1.55 16.87
N GLY A 74 1.28 -0.38 16.41
CA GLY A 74 2.20 0.74 16.18
C GLY A 74 1.56 2.11 16.13
N GLU A 75 2.21 3.01 15.40
CA GLU A 75 1.84 4.42 15.33
C GLU A 75 0.60 4.66 14.46
N HIS A 76 -0.16 5.69 14.81
CA HIS A 76 -1.12 6.30 13.89
C HIS A 76 -0.36 7.09 12.84
N LEU A 77 -0.53 6.70 11.58
CA LEU A 77 0.09 7.35 10.43
C LEU A 77 -0.93 8.25 9.72
N ASP A 78 -0.54 9.49 9.49
CA ASP A 78 -1.31 10.42 8.68
C ASP A 78 -0.62 10.59 7.32
N MET A 79 -1.27 10.07 6.28
CA MET A 79 -0.77 10.16 4.91
C MET A 79 -1.63 11.14 4.12
N ARG A 80 -1.03 12.25 3.68
CA ARG A 80 -1.75 13.32 2.98
C ARG A 80 -1.12 13.65 1.64
N ARG A 81 -1.92 14.13 0.69
CA ARG A 81 -1.35 14.77 -0.51
C ARG A 81 -0.48 15.97 -0.12
N LYS A 82 0.63 16.14 -0.85
CA LYS A 82 1.48 17.34 -0.71
C LYS A 82 0.71 18.64 -1.04
N ASN A 83 -0.16 18.59 -2.03
CA ASN A 83 -1.12 19.65 -2.40
C ASN A 83 -2.24 19.05 -3.27
N LEU A 84 -3.32 19.80 -3.50
CA LEU A 84 -4.55 19.32 -4.18
C LEU A 84 -4.29 18.68 -5.55
N LEU A 85 -3.36 19.23 -6.33
CA LEU A 85 -3.03 18.76 -7.68
C LEU A 85 -1.92 17.68 -7.69
N SER A 86 -1.24 17.45 -6.57
CA SER A 86 -0.14 16.49 -6.53
C SER A 86 -0.61 15.05 -6.45
N SER A 87 0.02 14.18 -7.24
CA SER A 87 -0.10 12.73 -7.05
C SER A 87 0.69 12.20 -5.85
N THR A 88 1.57 13.04 -5.29
CA THR A 88 2.48 12.72 -4.18
C THR A 88 1.75 12.73 -2.85
N HIS A 89 1.93 11.67 -2.06
CA HIS A 89 1.46 11.60 -0.68
C HIS A 89 2.65 11.50 0.27
N THR A 90 2.62 12.29 1.33
CA THR A 90 3.67 12.32 2.35
C THR A 90 3.13 11.80 3.66
N LEU A 91 4.00 11.14 4.42
CA LEU A 91 3.71 10.64 5.76
C LEU A 91 4.96 10.74 6.64
N ARG A 92 4.76 10.58 7.94
CA ARG A 92 5.84 10.42 8.92
C ARG A 92 5.72 9.05 9.58
N VAL A 93 6.83 8.35 9.71
CA VAL A 93 6.95 7.03 10.37
C VAL A 93 8.20 7.09 11.23
N GLU A 94 8.09 6.89 12.54
CA GLU A 94 9.24 6.89 13.48
C GLU A 94 10.15 8.14 13.31
N GLY A 95 9.53 9.32 13.20
CA GLY A 95 10.25 10.59 12.96
C GLY A 95 10.84 10.77 11.55
N ARG A 96 10.79 9.76 10.68
CA ARG A 96 11.25 9.85 9.29
C ARG A 96 10.14 10.32 8.38
N ARG A 97 10.44 11.24 7.47
CA ARG A 97 9.47 11.72 6.47
C ARG A 97 9.59 10.90 5.19
N TRP A 98 8.50 10.23 4.82
CA TRP A 98 8.43 9.46 3.59
C TRP A 98 7.45 10.07 2.59
N SER A 99 7.63 9.71 1.33
CA SER A 99 6.79 10.22 0.26
C SER A 99 6.56 9.17 -0.83
N TRP A 100 5.30 8.76 -0.98
CA TRP A 100 4.82 8.03 -2.14
C TRP A 100 4.60 8.98 -3.32
N ARG A 101 5.28 8.76 -4.44
CA ARG A 101 5.13 9.55 -5.68
C ARG A 101 5.06 8.64 -6.89
N ARG A 102 4.62 9.17 -8.03
CA ARG A 102 4.66 8.44 -9.31
C ARG A 102 6.11 8.10 -9.65
N ASP A 103 6.33 6.89 -10.15
CA ASP A 103 7.63 6.46 -10.67
C ASP A 103 7.67 6.52 -12.20
N GLY A 104 8.34 7.52 -12.75
CA GLY A 104 8.47 7.74 -14.19
C GLY A 104 7.18 8.24 -14.87
N ILE A 105 7.11 8.01 -16.19
CA ILE A 105 6.05 8.50 -17.09
C ILE A 105 4.83 7.56 -17.07
N LEU A 106 5.03 6.27 -16.79
CA LEU A 106 3.97 5.25 -16.83
C LEU A 106 2.95 5.45 -15.69
N LYS A 107 1.68 5.60 -16.06
CA LYS A 107 0.56 5.79 -15.14
C LYS A 107 0.36 4.53 -14.29
N GLY A 108 0.54 4.66 -12.98
CA GLY A 108 0.26 3.60 -12.00
C GLY A 108 1.49 3.04 -11.29
N ASN A 109 2.70 3.32 -11.76
CA ASN A 109 3.91 3.00 -11.01
C ASN A 109 4.12 3.99 -9.87
N LEU A 110 4.54 3.49 -8.72
CA LEU A 110 4.78 4.30 -7.52
C LEU A 110 6.17 4.04 -6.97
N ARG A 111 6.72 5.04 -6.30
CA ARG A 111 7.97 4.97 -5.55
C ARG A 111 7.79 5.62 -4.19
N LEU A 112 8.21 4.92 -3.16
CA LEU A 112 8.36 5.45 -1.81
C LEU A 112 9.79 5.92 -1.62
N ILE A 113 9.94 7.17 -1.24
CA ILE A 113 11.25 7.75 -0.93
C ILE A 113 11.32 8.22 0.52
N ASN A 114 12.49 8.09 1.12
CA ASN A 114 12.86 8.89 2.28
C ASN A 114 13.12 10.32 1.81
N VAL A 115 12.38 11.29 2.32
CA VAL A 115 12.46 12.69 1.88
C VAL A 115 13.78 13.32 2.29
N THR A 116 14.31 12.96 3.47
CA THR A 116 15.56 13.54 3.99
C THR A 116 16.78 13.04 3.22
N SER A 117 16.85 11.74 2.95
CA SER A 117 18.01 11.14 2.28
C SER A 117 17.86 11.01 0.76
N ASN A 118 16.67 11.33 0.22
CA ASN A 118 16.27 11.09 -1.18
C ASN A 118 16.50 9.65 -1.67
N ARG A 119 16.53 8.67 -0.75
CA ARG A 119 16.73 7.25 -1.07
C ARG A 119 15.39 6.58 -1.32
N THR A 120 15.34 5.69 -2.31
CA THR A 120 14.20 4.82 -2.55
C THR A 120 14.10 3.76 -1.47
N ILE A 121 12.93 3.65 -0.84
CA ILE A 121 12.62 2.62 0.16
C ILE A 121 11.86 1.47 -0.50
N ALA A 122 10.91 1.80 -1.39
CA ALA A 122 10.12 0.80 -2.09
C ALA A 122 9.65 1.32 -3.45
N THR A 123 9.33 0.41 -4.36
CA THR A 123 8.61 0.69 -5.60
C THR A 123 7.40 -0.21 -5.72
N PHE A 124 6.42 0.26 -6.49
CA PHE A 124 5.33 -0.52 -7.01
C PHE A 124 5.33 -0.39 -8.52
N HIS A 125 5.40 -1.51 -9.22
CA HIS A 125 5.31 -1.58 -10.66
C HIS A 125 3.97 -2.20 -11.04
N LYS A 126 3.07 -1.38 -11.59
CA LYS A 126 1.79 -1.84 -12.09
C LYS A 126 2.01 -2.80 -13.25
N LYS A 127 1.33 -3.94 -13.24
CA LYS A 127 1.29 -4.83 -14.40
C LYS A 127 0.00 -4.55 -15.19
N THR A 128 0.15 -4.44 -16.50
CA THR A 128 -0.96 -4.51 -17.46
C THR A 128 -1.17 -6.00 -17.77
N SER A 129 -1.86 -6.72 -16.89
CA SER A 129 -2.23 -8.12 -17.18
C SER A 129 -3.58 -8.15 -17.89
N TRP A 130 -3.65 -8.87 -19.03
CA TRP A 130 -4.91 -9.17 -19.72
C TRP A 130 -5.83 -10.10 -18.92
N SER A 131 -5.28 -10.88 -17.98
CA SER A 131 -6.07 -11.83 -17.18
C SER A 131 -6.76 -11.20 -15.97
N GLY A 132 -6.58 -9.90 -15.69
CA GLY A 132 -7.19 -9.19 -14.56
C GLY A 132 -6.74 -9.63 -13.15
N LYS A 133 -6.08 -10.79 -13.04
CA LYS A 133 -5.71 -11.41 -11.76
C LYS A 133 -4.54 -10.74 -11.04
N MET A 134 -3.66 -10.04 -11.75
CA MET A 134 -2.46 -9.43 -11.18
C MET A 134 -2.46 -7.90 -11.31
N LEU A 135 -2.36 -7.17 -10.19
CA LEU A 135 -2.33 -5.70 -10.20
C LEU A 135 -0.90 -5.13 -10.35
N GLY A 136 0.11 -5.80 -9.81
CA GLY A 136 1.49 -5.34 -9.89
C GLY A 136 2.45 -6.04 -8.94
N ILE A 137 3.65 -5.48 -8.84
CA ILE A 137 4.76 -5.97 -8.01
C ILE A 137 5.20 -4.85 -7.08
N PHE A 138 5.16 -5.07 -5.77
CA PHE A 138 5.86 -4.25 -4.80
C PHE A 138 7.28 -4.78 -4.62
N THR A 139 8.27 -3.89 -4.60
CA THR A 139 9.66 -4.18 -4.29
C THR A 139 10.10 -3.30 -3.14
N VAL A 140 10.52 -3.90 -2.03
CA VAL A 140 11.10 -3.17 -0.89
C VAL A 140 12.62 -3.28 -0.97
N PHE A 141 13.34 -2.18 -0.74
CA PHE A 141 14.79 -2.10 -0.86
C PHE A 141 15.48 -1.98 0.50
N GLY A 142 16.44 -2.86 0.76
CA GLY A 142 17.20 -2.89 2.01
C GLY A 142 16.61 -3.88 3.03
N THR A 143 17.29 -4.01 4.17
CA THR A 143 16.83 -4.80 5.30
C THR A 143 15.98 -3.93 6.21
N HIS A 144 14.71 -4.28 6.36
CA HIS A 144 13.77 -3.56 7.23
C HIS A 144 13.26 -4.50 8.30
N GLN A 145 13.15 -4.00 9.53
CA GLN A 145 12.47 -4.72 10.61
C GLN A 145 10.97 -4.84 10.29
N SER A 146 10.29 -5.80 10.92
CA SER A 146 8.85 -6.04 10.68
C SER A 146 8.00 -4.77 10.71
N PRO A 147 8.15 -3.84 11.69
CA PRO A 147 7.31 -2.65 11.75
C PRO A 147 7.49 -1.70 10.55
N VAL A 148 8.72 -1.59 10.05
CA VAL A 148 9.04 -0.75 8.89
C VAL A 148 8.50 -1.39 7.62
N LEU A 149 8.59 -2.72 7.50
CA LEU A 149 7.96 -3.46 6.40
C LEU A 149 6.44 -3.26 6.41
N ASP A 150 5.78 -3.41 7.56
CA ASP A 150 4.35 -3.17 7.72
C ASP A 150 3.97 -1.76 7.27
N ALA A 151 4.68 -0.73 7.74
CA ALA A 151 4.42 0.64 7.32
C ALA A 151 4.56 0.83 5.80
N VAL A 152 5.56 0.21 5.16
CA VAL A 152 5.74 0.27 3.70
C VAL A 152 4.55 -0.38 2.98
N ILE A 153 4.16 -1.59 3.39
CA ILE A 153 3.08 -2.34 2.72
C ILE A 153 1.73 -1.67 2.96
N VAL A 154 1.42 -1.34 4.21
CA VAL A 154 0.17 -0.70 4.61
C VAL A 154 -0.03 0.62 3.86
N THR A 155 0.99 1.48 3.85
CA THR A 155 0.88 2.80 3.20
C THR A 155 0.84 2.69 1.69
N GLY A 156 1.52 1.69 1.11
CA GLY A 156 1.43 1.35 -0.31
C GLY A 156 0.03 0.87 -0.72
N LEU A 157 -0.54 -0.06 0.03
CA LEU A 157 -1.91 -0.56 -0.19
C LEU A 157 -2.95 0.54 -0.02
N ALA A 158 -2.83 1.35 1.04
CA ALA A 158 -3.73 2.49 1.27
C ALA A 158 -3.64 3.51 0.12
N LYS A 159 -2.44 3.76 -0.41
CA LYS A 159 -2.24 4.64 -1.57
C LYS A 159 -2.93 4.10 -2.83
N LEU A 160 -2.83 2.80 -3.09
CA LEU A 160 -3.51 2.14 -4.21
C LEU A 160 -5.03 2.13 -4.03
N GLY A 161 -5.52 1.79 -2.83
CA GLY A 161 -6.94 1.82 -2.48
C GLY A 161 -7.55 3.20 -2.68
N TYR A 162 -6.87 4.26 -2.25
CA TYR A 162 -7.30 5.64 -2.51
C TYR A 162 -7.39 5.95 -4.02
N GLN A 163 -6.42 5.51 -4.82
CA GLN A 163 -6.45 5.70 -6.28
C GLN A 163 -7.59 4.95 -6.95
N TRP A 164 -7.90 3.74 -6.48
CA TRP A 164 -8.99 2.93 -6.98
C TRP A 164 -10.35 3.56 -6.62
N LEU A 165 -10.57 3.92 -5.35
CA LEU A 165 -11.80 4.60 -4.91
C LEU A 165 -12.04 5.91 -5.66
N ALA A 166 -10.98 6.70 -5.88
CA ALA A 166 -11.10 7.94 -6.66
C ALA A 166 -11.48 7.68 -8.13
N GLN A 167 -11.10 6.54 -8.71
CA GLN A 167 -11.50 6.15 -10.06
C GLN A 167 -12.95 5.64 -10.08
N SER A 168 -13.33 4.77 -9.14
CA SER A 168 -14.70 4.25 -9.02
C SER A 168 -15.74 5.35 -8.82
N MET A 169 -15.43 6.35 -7.98
CA MET A 169 -16.32 7.51 -7.79
C MET A 169 -16.40 8.41 -9.02
N ALA A 170 -15.34 8.51 -9.82
CA ALA A 170 -15.34 9.30 -11.05
C ALA A 170 -16.05 8.60 -12.22
N SER A 171 -16.13 7.27 -12.19
CA SER A 171 -16.80 6.47 -13.24
C SER A 171 -18.31 6.30 -13.04
N GLY A 172 -18.89 6.77 -11.93
CA GLY A 172 -20.35 6.79 -11.74
C GLY A 172 -21.04 5.41 -11.73
N THR A 173 -20.31 4.36 -11.35
CA THR A 173 -20.83 2.99 -11.18
C THR A 173 -21.11 2.71 -9.71
#